data_AF-A0A7W0Y9G9-F1
#
_entry.id   AF-A0A7W0Y9G9-F1
#
_cell.length_a   1.000
_cell.length_b   1.000
_cell.length_c   1.000
_cell.angle_alpha   90.00
_cell.angle_beta   90.00
_cell.angle_gamma   90.00
#
_symmetry.space_group_name_H-M   'P 1'
#
loop_
_entity.id
_entity.type
_entity.pdbx_description
1 polymer ?
#
loop_
_entity_poly.entity_id
_entity_poly.type
_entity_poly.pdbx_seq_one_letter_code
_entity_poly.pdbx_strand_id
1 'polypeptide(L)'
;MCSATRRVLRPAMLCVGALLVMARSAGAAPDVPAASPEAAAPAPPAPEDPPADAPPLIEPPEPITDETAEQGPLVFIESIDVRGNTATQTELILRALTVAPGDVLHSGDKRLRELRFKILALGFFLDVTVAMRKGSARGQVIVEIAVVERGTIVLNRLWFGSNALSPYWIGADVGERNLLGLGVAVGAGIIYADNGGIDGARPQWAGEVRAADSSLFGTRLGINGSVTLVRGSEAYRISGIDNDTEDRDFAAFQYRRFGGRGALTYDLNALTRISAGMRGEVIDATLPSAPTRELPDGQVTAIDLHLEPNHSRVATLGFTIDRDTRPDPTLPHSGGRVLASFELASSLYGSSYDFASVFGRFEHWWPLRQERHTIGVRLAGGVIVGNAPRFDRIHVSDV
;
A
#
# COMPACT_ATOMS: atom_id res chain seq x y z
N MET A 1 -21.42 60.46 -20.55
CA MET A 1 -20.22 60.06 -19.79
C MET A 1 -20.60 58.86 -18.94
N CYS A 2 -19.97 57.70 -19.21
CA CYS A 2 -20.34 56.38 -18.71
C CYS A 2 -20.31 56.28 -17.18
N SER A 3 -21.44 55.92 -16.59
CA SER A 3 -21.56 55.44 -15.21
C SER A 3 -21.45 53.91 -15.24
N ALA A 4 -20.31 53.37 -14.79
CA ALA A 4 -20.06 51.94 -14.73
C ALA A 4 -20.25 51.42 -13.29
N THR A 5 -21.31 50.65 -13.16
CA THR A 5 -21.83 49.95 -11.99
C THR A 5 -20.78 49.04 -11.33
N ARG A 6 -20.33 49.37 -10.11
CA ARG A 6 -19.56 48.45 -9.27
C ARG A 6 -20.50 47.41 -8.66
N ARG A 7 -20.45 46.17 -9.17
CA ARG A 7 -21.04 45.00 -8.50
C ARG A 7 -20.15 44.61 -7.31
N VAL A 8 -20.71 44.72 -6.12
CA VAL A 8 -20.16 44.20 -4.87
C VAL A 8 -20.37 42.68 -4.86
N LEU A 9 -19.30 41.91 -5.01
CA LEU A 9 -19.32 40.46 -4.83
C LEU A 9 -19.15 40.16 -3.32
N ARG A 10 -20.18 39.58 -2.70
CA ARG A 10 -20.14 39.05 -1.34
C ARG A 10 -19.25 37.80 -1.30
N PRO A 11 -18.34 37.63 -0.32
CA PRO A 11 -17.68 36.35 -0.13
C PRO A 11 -18.66 35.36 0.52
N ALA A 12 -18.87 34.23 -0.13
CA ALA A 12 -19.62 33.11 0.41
C ALA A 12 -18.77 32.44 1.50
N MET A 13 -19.23 32.58 2.74
CA MET A 13 -18.69 31.96 3.93
C MET A 13 -19.07 30.47 3.91
N LEU A 14 -18.14 29.60 3.51
CA LEU A 14 -18.33 28.15 3.57
C LEU A 14 -17.93 27.68 4.97
N CYS A 15 -18.92 27.52 5.85
CA CYS A 15 -18.75 26.94 7.17
C CYS A 15 -18.46 25.43 7.06
N VAL A 16 -17.23 25.01 7.32
CA VAL A 16 -16.91 23.62 7.63
C VAL A 16 -17.19 23.41 9.12
N GLY A 17 -18.33 22.81 9.42
CA GLY A 17 -18.74 22.48 10.79
C GLY A 17 -17.88 21.35 11.36
N ALA A 18 -17.00 21.70 12.29
CA ALA A 18 -16.34 20.75 13.18
C ALA A 18 -17.38 20.19 14.17
N LEU A 19 -17.61 18.86 14.14
CA LEU A 19 -18.47 18.19 15.10
C LEU A 19 -17.69 17.93 16.40
N LEU A 20 -17.83 18.85 17.34
CA LEU A 20 -17.37 18.72 18.73
C LEU A 20 -18.44 17.94 19.53
N VAL A 21 -18.14 16.69 19.94
CA VAL A 21 -19.00 15.97 20.88
C VAL A 21 -18.44 16.16 22.29
N MET A 22 -19.16 16.97 23.07
CA MET A 22 -18.99 17.12 24.52
C MET A 22 -19.43 15.85 25.23
N ALA A 23 -18.54 15.27 26.04
CA ALA A 23 -18.89 14.27 27.03
C ALA A 23 -19.63 14.94 28.20
N ARG A 24 -20.87 14.52 28.45
CA ARG A 24 -21.61 14.87 29.66
C ARG A 24 -21.73 13.63 30.55
N SER A 25 -21.32 13.82 31.79
CA SER A 25 -21.45 12.88 32.90
C SER A 25 -22.85 12.95 33.53
N ALA A 26 -23.39 11.76 33.86
CA ALA A 26 -24.39 11.43 34.87
C ALA A 26 -24.76 9.96 34.58
N GLY A 27 -24.83 9.01 35.51
CA GLY A 27 -25.20 9.08 36.90
C GLY A 27 -26.22 7.94 37.12
N ALA A 28 -25.88 7.03 38.03
CA ALA A 28 -26.75 6.10 38.77
C ALA A 28 -27.71 5.15 38.01
N ALA A 29 -27.51 3.85 38.27
CA ALA A 29 -28.43 2.75 37.99
C ALA A 29 -29.73 2.86 38.81
N PRO A 30 -30.76 2.10 38.42
CA PRO A 30 -31.53 1.36 39.42
C PRO A 30 -31.61 -0.14 39.14
N ASP A 31 -31.60 -0.87 40.24
CA ASP A 31 -31.78 -2.30 40.42
C ASP A 31 -33.12 -2.81 39.86
N VAL A 32 -33.09 -3.99 39.24
CA VAL A 32 -34.28 -4.83 39.02
C VAL A 32 -34.02 -6.20 39.67
N PRO A 33 -34.86 -6.64 40.62
CA PRO A 33 -34.62 -7.86 41.38
C PRO A 33 -34.93 -9.14 40.59
N ALA A 34 -34.16 -10.17 40.90
CA ALA A 34 -34.24 -11.52 40.36
C ALA A 34 -35.57 -12.21 40.71
N ALA A 35 -36.22 -12.80 39.70
CA ALA A 35 -37.30 -13.76 39.89
C ALA A 35 -36.72 -15.14 40.27
N SER A 36 -37.37 -15.78 41.24
CA SER A 36 -37.03 -17.09 41.82
C SER A 36 -37.17 -18.25 40.82
N PRO A 37 -36.50 -19.40 41.06
CA PRO A 37 -36.42 -20.51 40.10
C PRO A 37 -37.67 -21.40 40.16
N GLU A 38 -38.25 -21.70 39.00
CA GLU A 38 -39.30 -22.71 38.84
C GLU A 38 -38.70 -24.09 38.55
N ALA A 39 -39.42 -25.10 39.01
CA ALA A 39 -38.96 -26.45 39.35
C ALA A 39 -38.48 -27.31 38.17
N ALA A 40 -37.54 -28.20 38.51
CA ALA A 40 -37.06 -29.28 37.67
C ALA A 40 -38.16 -30.30 37.33
N ALA A 41 -38.27 -30.64 36.04
CA ALA A 41 -38.99 -31.82 35.57
C ALA A 41 -38.07 -33.06 35.62
N PRO A 42 -38.60 -34.27 35.92
CA PRO A 42 -37.79 -35.46 36.19
C PRO A 42 -37.19 -36.06 34.92
N ALA A 43 -36.02 -36.69 35.10
CA ALA A 43 -35.29 -37.40 34.05
C ALA A 43 -36.10 -38.58 33.48
N PRO A 44 -35.97 -38.88 32.16
CA PRO A 44 -36.59 -40.06 31.56
C PRO A 44 -35.91 -41.35 32.06
N PRO A 45 -36.65 -42.48 32.15
CA PRO A 45 -36.09 -43.75 32.59
C PRO A 45 -35.03 -44.29 31.61
N ALA A 46 -34.07 -45.03 32.16
CA ALA A 46 -33.01 -45.70 31.41
C ALA A 46 -33.59 -46.73 30.42
N PRO A 47 -32.96 -46.93 29.24
CA PRO A 47 -33.44 -47.87 28.24
C PRO A 47 -33.28 -49.32 28.72
N GLU A 48 -34.32 -50.12 28.53
CA GLU A 48 -34.33 -51.58 28.75
C GLU A 48 -33.46 -52.29 27.70
N ASP A 49 -32.68 -53.29 28.13
CA ASP A 49 -31.88 -54.14 27.25
C ASP A 49 -32.78 -55.00 26.32
N PRO A 50 -32.51 -55.06 25.00
CA PRO A 50 -33.29 -55.88 24.08
C PRO A 50 -33.03 -57.39 24.27
N PRO A 51 -34.00 -58.26 23.94
CA PRO A 51 -33.88 -59.71 24.11
C PRO A 51 -32.79 -60.33 23.23
N ALA A 52 -32.12 -61.36 23.76
CA ALA A 52 -30.90 -61.98 23.26
C ALA A 52 -31.04 -62.88 22.00
N ASP A 53 -31.96 -62.57 21.07
CA ASP A 53 -32.11 -63.40 19.85
C ASP A 53 -32.60 -62.61 18.62
N ALA A 54 -31.98 -61.45 18.38
CA ALA A 54 -32.17 -60.69 17.14
C ALA A 54 -31.08 -61.07 16.11
N PRO A 55 -31.43 -61.33 14.83
CA PRO A 55 -30.42 -61.52 13.78
C PRO A 55 -29.55 -60.26 13.68
N PRO A 56 -28.24 -60.38 13.37
CA PRO A 56 -27.34 -59.24 13.38
C PRO A 56 -27.88 -58.17 12.43
N LEU A 57 -28.05 -56.96 12.96
CA LEU A 57 -28.32 -55.77 12.17
C LEU A 57 -27.22 -55.69 11.11
N ILE A 58 -27.61 -55.76 9.84
CA ILE A 58 -26.74 -55.39 8.74
C ILE A 58 -26.38 -53.93 9.01
N GLU A 59 -25.13 -53.68 9.41
CA GLU A 59 -24.61 -52.33 9.49
C GLU A 59 -24.89 -51.68 8.13
N PRO A 60 -25.55 -50.51 8.07
CA PRO A 60 -25.64 -49.78 6.81
C PRO A 60 -24.20 -49.63 6.31
N PRO A 61 -23.92 -49.89 5.02
CA PRO A 61 -22.57 -49.71 4.51
C PRO A 61 -22.13 -48.32 4.92
N GLU A 62 -20.94 -48.24 5.54
CA GLU A 62 -20.34 -46.97 5.91
C GLU A 62 -20.51 -45.98 4.75
N PRO A 63 -20.91 -44.72 5.00
CA PRO A 63 -20.97 -43.75 3.92
C PRO A 63 -19.57 -43.74 3.31
N ILE A 64 -19.49 -44.16 2.04
CA ILE A 64 -18.27 -44.05 1.25
C ILE A 64 -17.92 -42.57 1.32
N THR A 65 -16.94 -42.21 2.14
CA THR A 65 -16.35 -40.87 2.15
C THR A 65 -15.39 -40.80 0.98
N ASP A 66 -15.89 -41.11 -0.21
CA ASP A 66 -15.30 -40.55 -1.40
C ASP A 66 -15.73 -39.10 -1.41
N GLU A 67 -14.77 -38.19 -1.44
CA GLU A 67 -14.90 -36.92 -2.15
C GLU A 67 -15.18 -37.19 -3.65
N THR A 68 -16.24 -37.95 -3.94
CA THR A 68 -16.63 -38.33 -5.28
C THR A 68 -16.96 -37.06 -6.00
N ALA A 69 -16.22 -36.85 -7.09
CA ALA A 69 -16.39 -35.80 -8.07
C ALA A 69 -15.69 -34.47 -7.72
N GLU A 70 -14.46 -34.35 -8.23
CA GLU A 70 -14.04 -33.21 -9.04
C GLU A 70 -14.94 -33.02 -10.31
N GLN A 71 -16.25 -33.26 -10.17
CA GLN A 71 -17.37 -32.85 -11.01
C GLN A 71 -17.20 -33.01 -12.53
N GLY A 72 -17.23 -34.26 -13.00
CA GLY A 72 -17.59 -34.58 -14.38
C GLY A 72 -16.59 -35.48 -15.10
N PRO A 73 -16.73 -35.69 -16.43
CA PRO A 73 -15.85 -36.57 -17.18
C PRO A 73 -14.39 -36.08 -17.14
N LEU A 74 -13.45 -37.03 -17.16
CA LEU A 74 -12.04 -36.71 -17.40
C LEU A 74 -11.90 -36.09 -18.80
N VAL A 75 -11.23 -34.95 -18.85
CA VAL A 75 -10.90 -34.23 -20.06
C VAL A 75 -9.39 -34.06 -20.18
N PHE A 76 -8.89 -34.24 -21.39
CA PHE A 76 -7.52 -33.94 -21.78
C PHE A 76 -7.47 -32.56 -22.41
N ILE A 77 -6.65 -31.65 -21.89
CA ILE A 77 -6.46 -30.33 -22.49
C ILE A 77 -5.54 -30.46 -23.70
N GLU A 78 -6.10 -30.28 -24.89
CA GLU A 78 -5.36 -30.34 -26.16
C GLU A 78 -4.57 -29.05 -26.41
N SER A 79 -5.25 -27.90 -26.33
CA SER A 79 -4.65 -26.58 -26.47
C SER A 79 -5.41 -25.54 -25.65
N ILE A 80 -4.75 -24.41 -25.43
CA ILE A 80 -5.33 -23.23 -24.81
C ILE A 80 -5.22 -22.09 -25.81
N ASP A 81 -6.37 -21.60 -26.28
CA ASP A 81 -6.47 -20.56 -27.29
C ASP A 81 -6.85 -19.25 -26.61
N VAL A 82 -5.98 -18.24 -26.71
CA VAL A 82 -6.23 -16.91 -26.14
C VAL A 82 -6.62 -15.94 -27.25
N ARG A 83 -7.69 -15.15 -27.03
CA ARG A 83 -8.23 -14.20 -28.00
C ARG A 83 -8.60 -12.88 -27.34
N GLY A 84 -8.47 -11.78 -28.08
CA GLY A 84 -8.85 -10.43 -27.64
C GLY A 84 -7.72 -9.66 -26.95
N ASN A 85 -6.56 -10.27 -26.73
CA ASN A 85 -5.36 -9.58 -26.28
C ASN A 85 -4.65 -8.93 -27.48
N THR A 86 -4.75 -7.61 -27.59
CA THR A 86 -4.15 -6.83 -28.69
C THR A 86 -2.86 -6.15 -28.27
N ALA A 87 -2.83 -5.60 -27.05
CA ALA A 87 -1.67 -4.96 -26.48
C ALA A 87 -0.91 -5.90 -25.53
N THR A 88 -1.61 -6.74 -24.77
CA THR A 88 -1.03 -7.63 -23.76
C THR A 88 -0.49 -8.90 -24.40
N GLN A 89 0.73 -9.29 -24.05
CA GLN A 89 1.32 -10.52 -24.57
C GLN A 89 0.59 -11.77 -24.07
N THR A 90 0.36 -12.73 -24.97
CA THR A 90 -0.29 -14.01 -24.66
C THR A 90 0.44 -14.76 -23.55
N GLU A 91 1.77 -14.70 -23.53
CA GLU A 91 2.61 -15.34 -22.51
C GLU A 91 2.26 -14.90 -21.08
N LEU A 92 1.84 -13.64 -20.90
CA LEU A 92 1.42 -13.12 -19.59
C LEU A 92 0.12 -13.75 -19.08
N ILE A 93 -0.77 -14.12 -20.01
CA ILE A 93 -2.01 -14.81 -19.69
C ILE A 93 -1.70 -16.26 -19.38
N LEU A 94 -0.88 -16.91 -20.22
CA LEU A 94 -0.50 -18.31 -20.08
C LEU A 94 0.23 -18.59 -18.76
N ARG A 95 1.18 -17.73 -18.35
CA ARG A 95 1.89 -17.89 -17.07
C ARG A 95 1.00 -17.76 -15.82
N ALA A 96 -0.19 -17.17 -15.95
CA ALA A 96 -1.15 -17.04 -14.86
C ALA A 96 -2.06 -18.26 -14.71
N LEU A 97 -2.09 -19.14 -15.72
CA LEU A 97 -2.92 -20.34 -15.72
C LEU A 97 -2.35 -21.40 -14.78
N THR A 98 -3.24 -22.13 -14.13
CA THR A 98 -2.92 -23.29 -13.27
C THR A 98 -3.02 -24.61 -14.01
N VAL A 99 -3.36 -24.55 -15.31
CA VAL A 99 -3.46 -25.70 -16.22
C VAL A 99 -2.62 -25.43 -17.46
N ALA A 100 -2.04 -26.48 -18.00
CA ALA A 100 -1.24 -26.45 -19.22
C ALA A 100 -1.80 -27.41 -20.28
N PRO A 101 -1.50 -27.17 -21.58
CA PRO A 101 -1.74 -28.18 -22.61
C PRO A 101 -1.07 -29.50 -22.23
N GLY A 102 -1.80 -30.61 -22.36
CA GLY A 102 -1.39 -31.95 -21.94
C GLY A 102 -1.92 -32.40 -20.58
N ASP A 103 -2.49 -31.50 -19.78
CA ASP A 103 -3.07 -31.86 -18.48
C ASP A 103 -4.33 -32.72 -18.67
N VAL A 104 -4.48 -33.73 -17.79
CA VAL A 104 -5.70 -34.53 -17.64
C VAL A 104 -6.33 -34.16 -16.31
N LEU A 105 -7.57 -33.69 -16.36
CA LEU A 105 -8.34 -33.31 -15.17
C LEU A 105 -9.82 -33.53 -15.42
N HIS A 106 -10.60 -33.55 -14.35
CA HIS A 106 -12.05 -33.59 -14.47
C HIS A 106 -12.58 -32.24 -14.96
N SER A 107 -13.68 -32.25 -15.72
CA SER A 107 -14.28 -31.01 -16.25
C SER A 107 -14.67 -29.97 -15.18
N GLY A 108 -14.90 -30.43 -13.95
CA GLY A 108 -15.21 -29.62 -12.79
C GLY A 108 -14.04 -29.52 -11.82
N ASP A 109 -12.80 -29.62 -12.30
CA ASP A 109 -11.63 -29.30 -11.50
C ASP A 109 -11.69 -27.81 -11.07
N LYS A 110 -11.31 -27.56 -9.82
CA LYS A 110 -11.21 -26.21 -9.25
C LYS A 110 -10.27 -25.32 -10.06
N ARG A 111 -9.19 -25.88 -10.62
CA ARG A 111 -8.23 -25.13 -11.45
C ARG A 111 -8.89 -24.45 -12.64
N LEU A 112 -9.80 -25.14 -13.34
CA LEU A 112 -10.55 -24.58 -14.47
C LEU A 112 -11.52 -23.47 -14.03
N ARG A 113 -12.20 -23.65 -12.90
CA ARG A 113 -13.11 -22.63 -12.35
C ARG A 113 -12.39 -21.36 -11.94
N GLU A 114 -11.15 -21.49 -11.45
CA GLU A 114 -10.36 -20.36 -10.97
C GLU A 114 -9.64 -19.59 -12.09
N LEU A 115 -9.52 -20.14 -13.30
CA LEU A 115 -8.82 -19.50 -14.42
C LEU A 115 -9.29 -18.07 -14.66
N ARG A 116 -10.60 -17.86 -14.69
CA ARG A 116 -11.20 -16.53 -14.88
C ARG A 116 -10.68 -15.54 -13.83
N PHE A 117 -10.68 -15.93 -12.56
CA PHE A 117 -10.25 -15.08 -11.46
C PHE A 117 -8.74 -14.81 -11.49
N LYS A 118 -7.92 -15.81 -11.87
CA LYS A 118 -6.46 -15.64 -12.01
C LYS A 118 -6.11 -14.64 -13.10
N ILE A 119 -6.78 -14.71 -14.25
CA ILE A 119 -6.54 -13.79 -15.37
C ILE A 119 -7.03 -12.38 -15.00
N LEU A 120 -8.20 -12.25 -14.36
CA LEU A 120 -8.69 -10.96 -13.88
C LEU A 120 -7.77 -10.35 -12.81
N ALA A 121 -7.15 -11.17 -11.95
CA ALA A 121 -6.22 -10.72 -10.93
C ALA A 121 -4.94 -10.09 -11.50
N LEU A 122 -4.61 -10.31 -12.77
CA LEU A 122 -3.54 -9.59 -13.46
C LEU A 122 -3.85 -8.08 -13.60
N GLY A 123 -5.13 -7.70 -13.58
CA GLY A 123 -5.55 -6.30 -13.60
C GLY A 123 -5.46 -5.61 -14.97
N PHE A 124 -5.24 -6.36 -16.06
CA PHE A 124 -5.14 -5.83 -17.44
C PHE A 124 -6.43 -6.00 -18.26
N PHE A 125 -7.43 -6.69 -17.73
CA PHE A 125 -8.66 -7.04 -18.44
C PHE A 125 -9.89 -6.51 -17.70
N LEU A 126 -10.90 -6.07 -18.45
CA LEU A 126 -12.23 -5.70 -17.93
C LEU A 126 -13.09 -6.94 -17.69
N ASP A 127 -13.05 -7.87 -18.64
CA ASP A 127 -13.79 -9.13 -18.56
C ASP A 127 -12.99 -10.26 -19.19
N VAL A 128 -13.24 -11.47 -18.70
CA VAL A 128 -12.63 -12.71 -19.13
C VAL A 128 -13.72 -13.76 -19.21
N THR A 129 -13.88 -14.33 -20.40
CA THR A 129 -14.78 -15.46 -20.65
C THR A 129 -13.94 -16.69 -20.95
N VAL A 130 -14.17 -17.77 -20.19
CA VAL A 130 -13.53 -19.07 -20.39
C VAL A 130 -14.58 -20.02 -20.93
N ALA A 131 -14.32 -20.59 -22.10
CA ALA A 131 -15.18 -21.58 -22.74
C ALA A 131 -14.36 -22.85 -23.04
N MET A 132 -15.04 -23.99 -23.04
CA MET A 132 -14.45 -25.27 -23.41
C MET A 132 -15.08 -25.73 -24.72
N ARG A 133 -14.25 -25.99 -25.73
CA ARG A 133 -14.67 -26.54 -27.02
C ARG A 133 -14.19 -27.97 -27.17
N LYS A 134 -14.94 -28.79 -27.90
CA LYS A 134 -14.53 -30.15 -28.25
C LYS A 134 -13.23 -30.12 -29.07
N GLY A 135 -12.25 -30.91 -28.66
CA GLY A 135 -10.98 -31.10 -29.35
C GLY A 135 -11.05 -32.06 -30.53
N SER A 136 -9.88 -32.46 -31.03
CA SER A 136 -9.74 -33.33 -32.20
C SER A 136 -10.21 -34.76 -31.96
N ALA A 137 -10.06 -35.31 -30.75
CA ALA A 137 -10.57 -36.63 -30.37
C ALA A 137 -11.60 -36.58 -29.22
N ARG A 138 -12.30 -37.71 -28.99
CA ARG A 138 -13.24 -37.84 -27.86
C ARG A 138 -12.49 -37.74 -26.54
N GLY A 139 -12.98 -36.89 -25.63
CA GLY A 139 -12.34 -36.64 -24.34
C GLY A 139 -11.27 -35.54 -24.37
N GLN A 140 -10.97 -34.98 -25.55
CA GLN A 140 -10.08 -33.83 -25.67
C GLN A 140 -10.88 -32.53 -25.70
N VAL A 141 -10.33 -31.49 -25.09
CA VAL A 141 -10.94 -30.17 -24.95
C VAL A 141 -9.91 -29.10 -25.30
N ILE A 142 -10.37 -28.09 -26.05
CA ILE A 142 -9.64 -26.84 -26.28
C ILE A 142 -10.24 -25.79 -25.34
N VAL A 143 -9.40 -25.19 -24.50
CA VAL A 143 -9.82 -24.11 -23.60
C VAL A 143 -9.69 -22.79 -24.34
N GLU A 144 -10.80 -22.15 -24.64
CA GLU A 144 -10.84 -20.83 -25.28
C GLU A 144 -10.99 -19.74 -24.21
N ILE A 145 -10.02 -18.83 -24.18
CA ILE A 145 -9.97 -17.70 -23.27
C ILE A 145 -10.16 -16.43 -24.09
N ALA A 146 -11.35 -15.85 -24.01
CA ALA A 146 -11.66 -14.56 -24.62
C ALA A 146 -11.52 -13.44 -23.57
N VAL A 147 -10.66 -12.47 -23.83
CA VAL A 147 -10.40 -11.34 -22.93
C VAL A 147 -10.80 -10.01 -23.56
N VAL A 148 -11.26 -9.09 -22.72
CA VAL A 148 -11.49 -7.69 -23.08
C VAL A 148 -10.46 -6.83 -22.35
N GLU A 149 -9.50 -6.26 -23.07
CA GLU A 149 -8.45 -5.43 -22.48
C GLU A 149 -8.99 -4.12 -21.91
N ARG A 150 -8.35 -3.64 -20.84
CA ARG A 150 -8.61 -2.34 -20.23
C ARG A 150 -7.46 -1.37 -20.47
N GLY A 151 -7.74 -0.07 -20.35
CA GLY A 151 -6.68 0.95 -20.30
C GLY A 151 -5.74 0.72 -19.12
N THR A 152 -4.44 0.65 -19.40
CA THR A 152 -3.37 0.32 -18.44
C THR A 152 -2.71 1.58 -17.84
N ILE A 153 -2.98 2.74 -18.42
CA ILE A 153 -2.54 4.06 -17.93
C ILE A 153 -3.48 4.50 -16.80
N VAL A 154 -2.88 4.90 -15.68
CA VAL A 154 -3.59 5.28 -14.46
C VAL A 154 -2.97 6.56 -13.90
N LEU A 155 -3.83 7.53 -13.56
CA LEU A 155 -3.46 8.65 -12.70
C LEU A 155 -3.46 8.13 -11.25
N ASN A 156 -2.28 7.88 -10.67
CA ASN A 156 -2.21 7.27 -9.35
C ASN A 156 -2.48 8.30 -8.25
N ARG A 157 -1.95 9.52 -8.40
CA ARG A 157 -2.10 10.59 -7.40
C ARG A 157 -2.18 11.95 -8.06
N LEU A 158 -2.97 12.82 -7.45
CA LEU A 158 -3.05 14.24 -7.76
C LEU A 158 -2.94 15.00 -6.45
N TRP A 159 -2.09 16.01 -6.45
CA TRP A 159 -1.69 16.77 -5.27
C TRP A 159 -1.93 18.24 -5.55
N PHE A 160 -2.66 18.91 -4.68
CA PHE A 160 -2.70 20.36 -4.65
C PHE A 160 -3.01 20.83 -3.23
N GLY A 161 -2.47 21.99 -2.87
CA GLY A 161 -2.74 22.58 -1.57
C GLY A 161 -1.96 23.86 -1.36
N SER A 162 -2.11 24.41 -0.17
CA SER A 162 -1.47 25.64 0.28
C SER A 162 -1.12 25.51 1.75
N ASN A 163 0.01 26.03 2.17
CA ASN A 163 0.36 26.19 3.59
C ASN A 163 1.08 27.53 3.81
N ALA A 164 1.46 27.84 5.06
CA ALA A 164 2.10 29.10 5.40
C ALA A 164 3.48 29.29 4.71
N LEU A 165 4.28 28.22 4.61
CA LEU A 165 5.65 28.26 4.07
C LEU A 165 5.70 28.12 2.53
N SER A 166 4.64 27.59 1.94
CA SER A 166 4.48 27.28 0.51
C SER A 166 3.06 27.68 0.09
N PRO A 167 2.90 28.90 -0.47
CA PRO A 167 1.60 29.49 -0.80
C PRO A 167 0.72 28.60 -1.66
N TYR A 168 1.33 27.84 -2.58
CA TYR A 168 0.67 26.76 -3.28
C TYR A 168 1.67 25.69 -3.71
N TRP A 169 1.19 24.46 -3.81
CA TRP A 169 1.87 23.35 -4.44
C TRP A 169 0.91 22.56 -5.31
N ILE A 170 1.43 21.98 -6.38
CA ILE A 170 0.69 21.13 -7.32
C ILE A 170 1.58 20.01 -7.81
N GLY A 171 1.03 18.82 -7.95
CA GLY A 171 1.74 17.69 -8.50
C GLY A 171 0.80 16.64 -9.08
N ALA A 172 1.35 15.81 -9.96
CA ALA A 172 0.65 14.69 -10.55
C ALA A 172 1.58 13.49 -10.65
N ASP A 173 1.01 12.30 -10.54
CA ASP A 173 1.70 11.04 -10.72
C ASP A 173 0.89 10.11 -11.62
N VAL A 174 1.50 9.72 -12.73
CA VAL A 174 0.90 8.88 -13.75
C VAL A 174 1.73 7.62 -13.88
N GLY A 175 1.08 6.48 -14.10
CA GLY A 175 1.79 5.24 -14.41
C GLY A 175 1.06 4.39 -15.43
N GLU A 176 1.83 3.54 -16.09
CA GLU A 176 1.37 2.49 -16.96
C GLU A 176 1.72 1.15 -16.33
N ARG A 177 0.72 0.28 -16.15
CA ARG A 177 0.90 -1.00 -15.42
C ARG A 177 1.36 -2.17 -16.29
N ASN A 178 1.35 -2.01 -17.61
CA ASN A 178 1.62 -3.06 -18.58
C ASN A 178 2.35 -2.49 -19.80
N LEU A 179 3.51 -1.86 -19.56
CA LEU A 179 4.29 -1.19 -20.60
C LEU A 179 4.57 -2.17 -21.76
N LEU A 180 4.16 -1.80 -22.98
CA LEU A 180 4.32 -2.61 -24.20
C LEU A 180 3.77 -4.04 -24.07
N GLY A 181 2.82 -4.27 -23.17
CA GLY A 181 2.25 -5.59 -22.95
C GLY A 181 3.16 -6.59 -22.24
N LEU A 182 4.20 -6.12 -21.53
CA LEU A 182 5.24 -6.96 -20.89
C LEU A 182 4.96 -7.28 -19.41
N GLY A 183 3.91 -6.70 -18.82
CA GLY A 183 3.65 -6.79 -17.38
C GLY A 183 4.60 -5.94 -16.53
N VAL A 184 5.40 -5.08 -17.18
CA VAL A 184 6.28 -4.11 -16.52
C VAL A 184 5.49 -2.85 -16.22
N ALA A 185 5.53 -2.41 -14.97
CA ALA A 185 4.94 -1.15 -14.55
C ALA A 185 5.98 -0.02 -14.65
N VAL A 186 5.60 1.11 -15.26
CA VAL A 186 6.40 2.34 -15.26
C VAL A 186 5.55 3.48 -14.71
N GLY A 187 6.17 4.39 -13.97
CA GLY A 187 5.50 5.56 -13.43
C GLY A 187 6.40 6.77 -13.44
N ALA A 188 5.78 7.94 -13.54
CA ALA A 188 6.44 9.22 -13.39
C ALA A 188 5.58 10.15 -12.55
N GLY A 189 6.21 10.80 -11.58
CA GLY A 189 5.59 11.79 -10.71
C GLY A 189 6.38 13.09 -10.76
N ILE A 190 5.67 14.22 -10.73
CA ILE A 190 6.26 15.54 -10.58
C ILE A 190 5.43 16.37 -9.60
N ILE A 191 6.11 17.12 -8.76
CA ILE A 191 5.52 18.11 -7.87
C ILE A 191 6.30 19.42 -7.97
N TYR A 192 5.57 20.52 -7.94
CA TYR A 192 6.08 21.88 -7.89
C TYR A 192 5.45 22.60 -6.70
N ALA A 193 6.25 23.38 -5.99
CA ALA A 193 5.80 24.23 -4.90
C ALA A 193 6.44 25.61 -5.03
N ASP A 194 5.66 26.66 -4.84
CA ASP A 194 6.20 28.01 -4.75
C ASP A 194 6.70 28.30 -3.33
N ASN A 195 7.54 29.33 -3.18
CA ASN A 195 8.06 29.71 -1.86
C ASN A 195 7.24 30.86 -1.23
N GLY A 196 7.15 30.83 0.10
CA GLY A 196 6.67 31.97 0.90
C GLY A 196 7.71 33.09 1.00
N GLY A 197 7.48 34.05 1.90
CA GLY A 197 8.33 35.23 2.11
C GLY A 197 9.58 34.99 2.95
N ILE A 198 10.00 33.73 3.10
CA ILE A 198 11.16 33.34 3.92
C ILE A 198 12.46 33.68 3.18
N ASP A 199 13.42 34.28 3.90
CA ASP A 199 14.71 34.63 3.31
C ASP A 199 15.50 33.37 2.89
N GLY A 200 16.11 33.42 1.70
CA GLY A 200 16.81 32.29 1.09
C GLY A 200 15.92 31.19 0.49
N ALA A 201 14.59 31.26 0.67
CA ALA A 201 13.66 30.30 0.10
C ALA A 201 13.54 30.48 -1.43
N ARG A 202 13.12 29.42 -2.11
CA ARG A 202 12.99 29.42 -3.58
C ARG A 202 11.91 28.46 -4.07
N PRO A 203 11.43 28.60 -5.31
CA PRO A 203 10.52 27.64 -5.88
C PRO A 203 11.17 26.26 -5.96
N GLN A 204 10.37 25.26 -5.66
CA GLN A 204 10.80 23.89 -5.46
C GLN A 204 10.14 22.97 -6.46
N TRP A 205 10.87 21.93 -6.84
CA TRP A 205 10.29 20.83 -7.57
C TRP A 205 10.97 19.53 -7.20
N ALA A 206 10.20 18.45 -7.31
CA ALA A 206 10.70 17.09 -7.24
C ALA A 206 10.08 16.26 -8.36
N GLY A 207 10.89 15.43 -9.00
CA GLY A 207 10.48 14.48 -10.01
C GLY A 207 10.96 13.08 -9.65
N GLU A 208 10.13 12.08 -9.91
CA GLU A 208 10.50 10.68 -9.78
C GLU A 208 10.08 9.93 -11.04
N VAL A 209 10.97 9.07 -11.53
CA VAL A 209 10.62 8.04 -12.52
C VAL A 209 10.89 6.70 -11.89
N ARG A 210 9.96 5.76 -12.05
CA ARG A 210 10.05 4.42 -11.48
C ARG A 210 9.67 3.35 -12.49
N ALA A 211 10.27 2.19 -12.34
CA ALA A 211 9.94 0.99 -13.09
C ALA A 211 9.93 -0.22 -12.15
N ALA A 212 9.04 -1.17 -12.40
CA ALA A 212 8.97 -2.39 -11.63
C ALA A 212 8.45 -3.55 -12.47
N ASP A 213 9.02 -4.73 -12.25
CA ASP A 213 8.44 -6.00 -12.65
C ASP A 213 8.20 -6.80 -11.37
N SER A 214 6.94 -7.05 -11.04
CA SER A 214 6.56 -7.77 -9.83
C SER A 214 6.81 -9.28 -9.90
N SER A 215 7.01 -9.83 -11.10
CA SER A 215 7.20 -11.27 -11.32
C SER A 215 8.17 -11.49 -12.48
N LEU A 216 9.45 -11.25 -12.20
CA LEU A 216 10.55 -11.49 -13.13
C LEU A 216 10.45 -12.91 -13.67
N PHE A 217 10.25 -13.00 -14.99
CA PHE A 217 10.09 -14.26 -15.72
C PHE A 217 9.01 -15.19 -15.13
N GLY A 218 7.95 -14.63 -14.54
CA GLY A 218 6.84 -15.38 -13.95
C GLY A 218 7.18 -16.05 -12.60
N THR A 219 8.32 -15.70 -11.99
CA THR A 219 8.71 -16.23 -10.68
C THR A 219 8.11 -15.40 -9.53
N ARG A 220 8.35 -15.82 -8.28
CA ARG A 220 8.03 -15.05 -7.07
C ARG A 220 9.00 -13.89 -6.81
N LEU A 221 10.04 -13.76 -7.64
CA LEU A 221 11.02 -12.69 -7.57
C LEU A 221 10.50 -11.51 -8.40
N GLY A 222 10.61 -10.31 -7.86
CA GLY A 222 10.39 -9.06 -8.58
C GLY A 222 11.59 -8.15 -8.45
N ILE A 223 11.61 -7.12 -9.29
CA ILE A 223 12.59 -6.04 -9.23
C ILE A 223 11.86 -4.72 -9.36
N ASN A 224 12.32 -3.72 -8.63
CA ASN A 224 11.88 -2.34 -8.81
C ASN A 224 13.07 -1.40 -8.74
N GLY A 225 12.92 -0.25 -9.37
CA GLY A 225 13.86 0.84 -9.26
C GLY A 225 13.20 2.19 -9.51
N SER A 226 13.77 3.22 -8.91
CA SER A 226 13.38 4.60 -9.17
C SER A 226 14.57 5.54 -9.21
N VAL A 227 14.40 6.65 -9.90
CA VAL A 227 15.33 7.77 -9.96
C VAL A 227 14.57 9.01 -9.52
N THR A 228 15.15 9.76 -8.60
CA THR A 228 14.57 10.95 -8.00
C THR A 228 15.49 12.15 -8.22
N LEU A 229 14.88 13.26 -8.62
CA LEU A 229 15.51 14.57 -8.78
C LEU A 229 14.75 15.56 -7.92
N VAL A 230 15.43 16.23 -6.99
CA VAL A 230 14.82 17.25 -6.13
C VAL A 230 15.66 18.51 -6.20
N ARG A 231 14.98 19.63 -6.30
CA ARG A 231 15.59 20.95 -6.24
C ARG A 231 14.70 21.81 -5.34
N GLY A 232 15.09 21.97 -4.08
CA GLY A 232 14.31 22.71 -3.08
C GLY A 232 15.13 23.62 -2.15
N SER A 233 14.45 24.18 -1.17
CA SER A 233 15.00 24.92 -0.05
C SER A 233 14.36 24.44 1.25
N GLU A 234 15.12 24.38 2.32
CA GLU A 234 14.62 23.90 3.60
C GLU A 234 14.63 25.05 4.59
N ALA A 235 13.47 25.33 5.19
CA ALA A 235 13.35 26.37 6.21
C ALA A 235 13.88 25.85 7.56
N TYR A 236 14.58 26.71 8.28
CA TYR A 236 15.03 26.50 9.65
C TYR A 236 14.78 27.77 10.46
N ARG A 237 14.40 27.59 11.72
CA ARG A 237 14.03 28.70 12.61
C ARG A 237 15.27 29.44 13.08
N ILE A 238 15.28 30.75 12.92
CA ILE A 238 16.35 31.66 13.36
C ILE A 238 15.96 32.50 14.57
N SER A 239 14.66 32.74 14.79
CA SER A 239 14.14 33.50 15.94
C SER A 239 12.72 33.06 16.32
N GLY A 240 12.15 33.70 17.33
CA GLY A 240 10.76 33.48 17.74
C GLY A 240 10.53 32.22 18.58
N ILE A 241 9.29 32.09 19.05
CA ILE A 241 8.83 30.96 19.86
C ILE A 241 8.56 29.74 18.98
N ASP A 242 8.71 28.52 19.54
CA ASP A 242 8.65 27.28 18.76
C ASP A 242 7.33 27.07 17.99
N ASN A 243 6.24 27.67 18.46
CA ASN A 243 4.90 27.52 17.88
C ASN A 243 4.53 28.63 16.88
N ASP A 244 5.41 29.60 16.62
CA ASP A 244 5.13 30.69 15.67
C ASP A 244 5.48 30.30 14.23
N THR A 245 4.70 30.75 13.26
CA THR A 245 4.89 30.43 11.83
C THR A 245 5.14 31.67 10.97
N GLU A 246 5.46 32.81 11.59
CA GLU A 246 5.81 34.02 10.86
C GLU A 246 7.08 33.88 10.01
N ASP A 247 7.02 34.25 8.73
CA ASP A 247 8.13 34.13 7.78
C ASP A 247 9.44 34.78 8.28
N ARG A 248 9.35 35.85 9.08
CA ARG A 248 10.50 36.59 9.62
C ARG A 248 11.36 35.77 10.59
N ASP A 249 10.77 34.72 11.18
CA ASP A 249 11.44 33.87 12.17
C ASP A 249 12.20 32.70 11.55
N PHE A 250 12.18 32.62 10.21
CA PHE A 250 12.81 31.55 9.46
C PHE A 250 13.80 32.10 8.45
N ALA A 251 14.86 31.34 8.23
CA ALA A 251 15.69 31.42 7.04
C ALA A 251 15.62 30.07 6.32
N ALA A 252 16.01 30.03 5.05
CA ALA A 252 16.06 28.80 4.29
C ALA A 252 17.40 28.60 3.59
N PHE A 253 17.90 27.38 3.60
CA PHE A 253 19.07 26.98 2.83
C PHE A 253 18.65 26.20 1.59
N GLN A 254 19.45 26.29 0.53
CA GLN A 254 19.11 25.70 -0.77
C GLN A 254 19.81 24.35 -0.95
N TYR A 255 19.13 23.40 -1.58
CA TYR A 255 19.71 22.10 -1.86
C TYR A 255 19.25 21.51 -3.20
N ARG A 256 20.06 20.60 -3.74
CA ARG A 256 19.75 19.73 -4.87
C ARG A 256 20.02 18.30 -4.46
N ARG A 257 19.14 17.38 -4.84
CA ARG A 257 19.30 15.95 -4.58
C ARG A 257 19.09 15.20 -5.87
N PHE A 258 19.98 14.26 -6.15
CA PHE A 258 19.82 13.32 -7.23
C PHE A 258 20.14 11.94 -6.68
N GLY A 259 19.18 11.03 -6.76
CA GLY A 259 19.36 9.69 -6.23
C GLY A 259 18.58 8.65 -6.99
N GLY A 260 18.95 7.41 -6.75
CA GLY A 260 18.25 6.24 -7.24
C GLY A 260 18.05 5.23 -6.12
N ARG A 261 17.00 4.43 -6.28
CA ARG A 261 16.74 3.24 -5.47
C ARG A 261 16.57 2.04 -6.39
N GLY A 262 17.00 0.89 -5.92
CA GLY A 262 16.76 -0.40 -6.57
C GLY A 262 16.53 -1.47 -5.53
N ALA A 263 15.53 -2.32 -5.73
CA ALA A 263 15.24 -3.41 -4.81
C ALA A 263 14.79 -4.68 -5.53
N LEU A 264 15.19 -5.81 -4.98
CA LEU A 264 14.63 -7.12 -5.28
C LEU A 264 13.52 -7.41 -4.28
N THR A 265 12.41 -7.95 -4.77
CA THR A 265 11.26 -8.34 -3.94
C THR A 265 11.02 -9.83 -4.07
N TYR A 266 10.64 -10.50 -2.99
CA TYR A 266 10.29 -11.92 -3.01
C TYR A 266 8.99 -12.15 -2.27
N ASP A 267 8.02 -12.73 -2.96
CA ASP A 267 6.73 -13.09 -2.39
C ASP A 267 6.84 -14.43 -1.65
N LEU A 268 6.89 -14.39 -0.31
CA LEU A 268 6.92 -15.60 0.51
C LEU A 268 5.60 -16.37 0.37
N ASN A 269 4.49 -15.64 0.35
CA ASN A 269 3.13 -16.12 0.13
C ASN A 269 2.26 -14.97 -0.37
N ALA A 270 0.97 -15.22 -0.61
CA ALA A 270 0.03 -14.21 -1.13
C ALA A 270 -0.14 -12.98 -0.23
N LEU A 271 0.25 -13.04 1.05
CA LEU A 271 0.05 -11.99 2.04
C LEU A 271 1.36 -11.34 2.50
N THR A 272 2.52 -11.94 2.20
CA THR A 272 3.81 -11.55 2.78
C THR A 272 4.87 -11.41 1.70
N ARG A 273 5.44 -10.20 1.62
CA ARG A 273 6.55 -9.85 0.72
C ARG A 273 7.75 -9.42 1.54
N ILE A 274 8.92 -9.87 1.13
CA ILE A 274 10.20 -9.36 1.61
C ILE A 274 10.91 -8.61 0.49
N SER A 275 11.66 -7.57 0.83
CA SER A 275 12.41 -6.77 -0.12
C SER A 275 13.81 -6.49 0.40
N ALA A 276 14.81 -6.60 -0.47
CA ALA A 276 16.17 -6.18 -0.19
C ALA A 276 16.58 -5.16 -1.25
N GLY A 277 17.07 -4.00 -0.83
CA GLY A 277 17.33 -2.89 -1.74
C GLY A 277 18.54 -2.06 -1.37
N MET A 278 18.88 -1.16 -2.27
CA MET A 278 19.93 -0.17 -2.09
C MET A 278 19.42 1.21 -2.53
N ARG A 279 19.94 2.25 -1.89
CA ARG A 279 19.76 3.64 -2.26
C ARG A 279 21.13 4.27 -2.48
N GLY A 280 21.26 5.07 -3.51
CA GLY A 280 22.40 5.94 -3.72
C GLY A 280 21.92 7.34 -4.04
N GLU A 281 22.46 8.35 -3.38
CA GLU A 281 22.01 9.73 -3.51
C GLU A 281 23.17 10.70 -3.33
N VAL A 282 23.20 11.73 -4.16
CA VAL A 282 24.09 12.88 -4.03
C VAL A 282 23.27 14.07 -3.60
N ILE A 283 23.71 14.73 -2.53
CA ILE A 283 23.11 15.93 -1.97
C ILE A 283 24.11 17.07 -2.16
N ASP A 284 23.66 18.15 -2.77
CA ASP A 284 24.41 19.40 -2.90
C ASP A 284 23.67 20.49 -2.13
N ALA A 285 24.19 20.92 -0.98
CA ALA A 285 23.55 21.87 -0.09
C ALA A 285 24.41 23.13 0.14
N THR A 286 23.82 24.31 -0.08
CA THR A 286 24.45 25.60 0.20
C THR A 286 24.07 26.03 1.61
N LEU A 287 24.89 25.63 2.59
CA LEU A 287 24.65 25.90 4.01
C LEU A 287 25.28 27.24 4.46
N PRO A 288 24.68 27.94 5.43
CA PRO A 288 25.30 29.08 6.08
C PRO A 288 26.56 28.67 6.87
N SER A 289 27.55 29.56 6.99
CA SER A 289 28.84 29.26 7.61
C SER A 289 28.81 29.07 9.13
N ALA A 290 27.74 29.52 9.80
CA ALA A 290 27.49 29.31 11.23
C ALA A 290 25.99 29.60 11.53
N PRO A 291 25.08 28.65 11.27
CA PRO A 291 23.66 28.87 11.53
C PRO A 291 23.42 29.01 13.03
N THR A 292 22.76 30.10 13.42
CA THR A 292 22.40 30.38 14.82
C THR A 292 20.91 30.65 14.97
N ARG A 293 20.39 30.37 16.16
CA ARG A 293 19.04 30.70 16.59
C ARG A 293 19.10 31.60 17.81
N GLU A 294 18.35 32.70 17.76
CA GLU A 294 18.05 33.53 18.93
C GLU A 294 16.82 32.97 19.64
N LEU A 295 16.98 32.67 20.93
CA LEU A 295 15.93 32.18 21.82
C LEU A 295 15.10 33.35 22.38
N PRO A 296 13.88 33.11 22.89
CA PRO A 296 13.02 34.17 23.43
C PRO A 296 13.63 34.95 24.62
N ASP A 297 14.63 34.39 25.29
CA ASP A 297 15.40 35.02 26.36
C ASP A 297 16.60 35.84 25.86
N GLY A 298 16.78 35.95 24.54
CA GLY A 298 17.88 36.65 23.88
C GLY A 298 19.17 35.82 23.77
N GLN A 299 19.19 34.57 24.22
CA GLN A 299 20.37 33.71 24.06
C GLN A 299 20.54 33.27 22.61
N VAL A 300 21.76 33.34 22.10
CA VAL A 300 22.10 32.85 20.76
C VAL A 300 22.73 31.46 20.86
N THR A 301 22.15 30.51 20.15
CA THR A 301 22.60 29.11 20.13
C THR A 301 22.95 28.66 18.72
N ALA A 302 23.94 27.79 18.57
CA ALA A 302 24.27 27.20 17.27
C ALA A 302 23.21 26.15 16.88
N ILE A 303 22.86 26.10 15.61
CA ILE A 303 21.92 25.12 15.04
C ILE A 303 22.72 24.06 14.32
N ASP A 304 22.47 22.79 14.62
CA ASP A 304 22.91 21.71 13.74
C ASP A 304 21.88 21.49 12.63
N LEU A 305 22.25 21.81 11.39
CA LEU A 305 21.39 21.58 10.22
C LEU A 305 21.38 20.11 9.78
N HIS A 306 22.21 19.25 10.39
CA HIS A 306 22.33 17.82 10.13
C HIS A 306 22.61 17.51 8.65
N LEU A 307 23.44 18.34 8.02
CA LEU A 307 23.86 18.18 6.63
C LEU A 307 25.31 18.60 6.52
N GLU A 308 26.07 17.86 5.72
CA GLU A 308 27.38 18.30 5.27
C GLU A 308 27.24 19.38 4.19
N PRO A 309 28.10 20.41 4.20
CA PRO A 309 28.06 21.47 3.20
C PRO A 309 28.54 20.99 1.83
N ASN A 310 28.05 21.62 0.77
CA ASN A 310 28.36 21.27 -0.62
C ASN A 310 27.94 19.83 -0.94
N HIS A 311 28.82 19.04 -1.55
CA HIS A 311 28.54 17.69 -1.99
C HIS A 311 28.71 16.67 -0.86
N SER A 312 27.62 16.02 -0.50
CA SER A 312 27.60 14.83 0.34
C SER A 312 26.86 13.69 -0.34
N ARG A 313 27.10 12.47 0.13
CA ARG A 313 26.52 11.26 -0.48
C ARG A 313 25.81 10.44 0.58
N VAL A 314 24.65 9.91 0.23
CA VAL A 314 23.94 8.92 1.04
C VAL A 314 23.92 7.64 0.23
N ALA A 315 24.53 6.60 0.77
CA ALA A 315 24.35 5.26 0.25
C ALA A 315 23.75 4.42 1.37
N THR A 316 22.69 3.65 1.08
CA THR A 316 22.06 2.75 2.06
C THR A 316 21.80 1.36 1.51
N LEU A 317 21.85 0.36 2.38
CA LEU A 317 21.30 -0.97 2.16
C LEU A 317 20.05 -1.13 3.03
N GLY A 318 18.98 -1.61 2.42
CA GLY A 318 17.67 -1.69 3.05
C GLY A 318 17.09 -3.10 3.01
N PHE A 319 16.33 -3.44 4.04
CA PHE A 319 15.50 -4.63 4.09
C PHE A 319 14.09 -4.26 4.54
N THR A 320 13.07 -4.83 3.91
CA THR A 320 11.66 -4.55 4.24
C THR A 320 10.86 -5.84 4.27
N ILE A 321 10.00 -5.98 5.27
CA ILE A 321 8.95 -7.00 5.33
C ILE A 321 7.61 -6.27 5.29
N ASP A 322 6.75 -6.67 4.36
CA ASP A 322 5.38 -6.21 4.25
C ASP A 322 4.44 -7.41 4.33
N ARG A 323 3.54 -7.40 5.32
CA ARG A 323 2.48 -8.40 5.45
C ARG A 323 1.14 -7.70 5.45
N ASP A 324 0.33 -7.94 4.44
CA ASP A 324 -1.01 -7.36 4.28
C ASP A 324 -2.07 -8.45 4.28
N THR A 325 -2.98 -8.40 5.25
CA THR A 325 -4.14 -9.30 5.37
C THR A 325 -5.46 -8.58 5.19
N ARG A 326 -5.43 -7.30 4.77
CA ARG A 326 -6.64 -6.51 4.54
C ARG A 326 -7.36 -7.01 3.28
N PRO A 327 -8.69 -7.22 3.33
CA PRO A 327 -9.45 -7.60 2.14
C PRO A 327 -9.48 -6.49 1.07
N ASP A 328 -9.56 -5.23 1.51
CA ASP A 328 -9.56 -4.04 0.66
C ASP A 328 -8.50 -3.05 1.17
N PRO A 329 -7.45 -2.75 0.39
CA PRO A 329 -6.43 -1.77 0.77
C PRO A 329 -6.91 -0.32 0.81
N THR A 330 -7.99 0.00 0.10
CA THR A 330 -8.54 1.37 -0.04
C THR A 330 -9.60 1.67 1.00
N LEU A 331 -10.46 0.70 1.30
CA LEU A 331 -11.51 0.79 2.32
C LEU A 331 -11.47 -0.44 3.25
N PRO A 332 -10.46 -0.54 4.13
CA PRO A 332 -10.30 -1.72 4.99
C PRO A 332 -11.43 -1.81 6.01
N HIS A 333 -12.06 -2.98 6.11
CA HIS A 333 -13.13 -3.27 7.08
C HIS A 333 -12.75 -4.37 8.08
N SER A 334 -11.69 -5.13 7.81
CA SER A 334 -11.14 -6.15 8.70
C SER A 334 -9.67 -6.44 8.36
N GLY A 335 -8.99 -7.20 9.21
CA GLY A 335 -7.60 -7.60 8.98
C GLY A 335 -6.61 -6.49 9.31
N GLY A 336 -5.37 -6.61 8.84
CA GLY A 336 -4.33 -5.63 9.15
C GLY A 336 -3.15 -5.67 8.22
N ARG A 337 -2.24 -4.73 8.40
CA ARG A 337 -0.98 -4.67 7.68
C ARG A 337 0.16 -4.35 8.63
N VAL A 338 1.28 -5.04 8.44
CA VAL A 338 2.52 -4.82 9.16
C VAL A 338 3.61 -4.54 8.13
N LEU A 339 4.22 -3.36 8.23
CA LEU A 339 5.38 -2.97 7.45
C LEU A 339 6.53 -2.73 8.43
N ALA A 340 7.66 -3.42 8.24
CA ALA A 340 8.87 -3.18 8.98
C ALA A 340 10.03 -2.98 8.00
N SER A 341 10.75 -1.88 8.14
CA SER A 341 11.90 -1.53 7.30
C SER A 341 13.12 -1.24 8.14
N PHE A 342 14.26 -1.73 7.69
CA PHE A 342 15.58 -1.44 8.21
C PHE A 342 16.41 -0.82 7.10
N GLU A 343 17.08 0.29 7.38
CA GLU A 343 18.08 0.86 6.47
C GLU A 343 19.39 1.09 7.22
N LEU A 344 20.49 0.69 6.60
CA LEU A 344 21.84 0.96 7.07
C LEU A 344 22.50 1.87 6.03
N ALA A 345 23.13 2.94 6.47
CA ALA A 345 24.03 3.78 5.70
C ALA A 345 25.44 3.64 6.27
N SER A 346 26.44 3.50 5.41
CA SER A 346 27.82 3.44 5.86
C SER A 346 28.84 3.95 4.86
N SER A 347 29.89 4.55 5.40
CA SER A 347 31.11 4.93 4.68
C SER A 347 31.77 3.75 3.94
N LEU A 348 31.56 2.51 4.40
CA LEU A 348 32.08 1.29 3.74
C LEU A 348 31.62 1.14 2.27
N TYR A 349 30.50 1.73 1.88
CA TYR A 349 30.00 1.74 0.51
C TYR A 349 29.77 3.15 -0.01
N GLY A 350 30.55 4.12 0.48
CA GLY A 350 30.68 5.46 -0.10
C GLY A 350 29.65 6.49 0.38
N SER A 351 28.97 6.24 1.49
CA SER A 351 28.15 7.25 2.18
C SER A 351 29.03 8.24 2.95
N SER A 352 28.70 9.53 2.91
CA SER A 352 29.19 10.54 3.85
C SER A 352 28.63 10.33 5.26
N TYR A 353 27.48 9.64 5.36
CA TYR A 353 26.71 9.48 6.57
C TYR A 353 26.74 8.02 7.05
N ASP A 354 27.04 7.80 8.32
CA ASP A 354 27.00 6.50 8.99
C ASP A 354 25.81 6.47 9.96
N PHE A 355 24.73 5.77 9.58
CA PHE A 355 23.54 5.64 10.41
C PHE A 355 22.81 4.33 10.17
N ALA A 356 22.02 3.90 11.15
CA ALA A 356 21.06 2.83 11.02
C ALA A 356 19.67 3.34 11.41
N SER A 357 18.65 2.95 10.65
CA SER A 357 17.26 3.27 10.92
C SER A 357 16.39 2.03 10.91
N VAL A 358 15.43 1.99 11.82
CA VAL A 358 14.35 1.00 11.84
C VAL A 358 13.05 1.78 11.86
N PHE A 359 12.13 1.44 10.97
CA PHE A 359 10.80 2.02 10.94
C PHE A 359 9.75 0.92 10.85
N GLY A 360 8.65 1.09 11.57
CA GLY A 360 7.54 0.16 11.61
C GLY A 360 6.22 0.88 11.44
N ARG A 361 5.30 0.26 10.70
CA ARG A 361 3.90 0.64 10.63
C ARG A 361 3.03 -0.60 10.89
N PHE A 362 2.10 -0.45 11.81
CA PHE A 362 1.12 -1.46 12.16
C PHE A 362 -0.28 -0.85 12.01
N GLU A 363 -1.13 -1.52 11.26
CA GLU A 363 -2.54 -1.18 11.18
C GLU A 363 -3.40 -2.43 11.33
N HIS A 364 -4.53 -2.29 12.02
CA HIS A 364 -5.48 -3.36 12.19
C HIS A 364 -6.89 -2.82 12.32
N TRP A 365 -7.84 -3.52 11.70
CA TRP A 365 -9.24 -3.15 11.61
C TRP A 365 -10.10 -4.28 12.17
N TRP A 366 -11.01 -3.94 13.09
CA TRP A 366 -11.98 -4.87 13.65
C TRP A 366 -13.39 -4.50 13.18
N PRO A 367 -14.14 -5.44 12.58
CA PRO A 367 -15.55 -5.22 12.28
C PRO A 367 -16.38 -5.21 13.57
N LEU A 368 -17.39 -4.36 13.60
CA LEU A 368 -18.33 -4.17 14.70
C LEU A 368 -19.76 -4.30 14.19
N ARG A 369 -20.67 -4.81 15.03
CA ARG A 369 -22.12 -4.98 14.74
C ARG A 369 -22.39 -5.61 13.37
N GLN A 370 -22.00 -6.87 13.19
CA GLN A 370 -22.21 -7.62 11.93
C GLN A 370 -21.67 -6.84 10.71
N GLU A 371 -20.45 -6.32 10.82
CA GLU A 371 -19.72 -5.63 9.73
C GLU A 371 -20.30 -4.29 9.26
N ARG A 372 -21.31 -3.74 9.96
CA ARG A 372 -21.87 -2.42 9.64
C ARG A 372 -20.97 -1.26 10.01
N HIS A 373 -20.06 -1.47 10.95
CA HIS A 373 -19.09 -0.48 11.42
C HIS A 373 -17.72 -1.13 11.53
N THR A 374 -16.66 -0.33 11.49
CA THR A 374 -15.30 -0.81 11.69
C THR A 374 -14.56 0.17 12.59
N ILE A 375 -13.77 -0.37 13.51
CA ILE A 375 -12.78 0.41 14.27
C ILE A 375 -11.38 0.02 13.82
N GLY A 376 -10.52 1.00 13.58
CA GLY A 376 -9.15 0.78 13.14
C GLY A 376 -8.14 1.44 14.06
N VAL A 377 -7.05 0.72 14.34
CA VAL A 377 -5.86 1.26 15.00
C VAL A 377 -4.76 1.36 13.96
N ARG A 378 -4.05 2.49 13.97
CA ARG A 378 -2.86 2.74 13.16
C ARG A 378 -1.76 3.26 14.07
N LEU A 379 -0.63 2.58 14.04
CA LEU A 379 0.59 2.92 14.76
C LEU A 379 1.72 2.98 13.75
N ALA A 380 2.56 4.00 13.85
CA ALA A 380 3.81 4.04 13.12
C ALA A 380 4.88 4.67 14.01
N GLY A 381 6.14 4.39 13.70
CA GLY A 381 7.26 4.94 14.44
C GLY A 381 8.57 4.30 14.01
N GLY A 382 9.67 4.93 14.39
CA GLY A 382 10.99 4.41 14.09
C GLY A 382 12.06 5.02 14.98
N VAL A 383 13.25 4.44 14.89
CA VAL A 383 14.44 4.86 15.62
C VAL A 383 15.57 5.01 14.63
N ILE A 384 16.37 6.06 14.80
CA ILE A 384 17.58 6.30 14.02
C ILE A 384 18.74 6.40 15.00
N VAL A 385 19.84 5.72 14.68
CA VAL A 385 21.09 5.74 15.45
C VAL A 385 22.22 6.14 14.51
N GLY A 386 23.07 7.07 14.94
CA GLY A 386 24.20 7.56 14.16
C GLY A 386 23.96 8.93 13.53
N ASN A 387 24.79 9.27 12.55
CA ASN A 387 24.79 10.57 11.89
C ASN A 387 23.92 10.53 10.63
N ALA A 388 22.60 10.51 10.81
CA ALA A 388 21.68 10.59 9.67
C ALA A 388 21.53 12.02 9.15
N PRO A 389 21.51 12.22 7.82
CA PRO A 389 21.27 13.53 7.24
C PRO A 389 19.85 14.00 7.59
N ARG A 390 19.64 15.32 7.54
CA ARG A 390 18.35 15.96 7.87
C ARG A 390 17.16 15.32 7.15
N PHE A 391 17.34 14.94 5.89
CA PHE A 391 16.29 14.37 5.05
C PHE A 391 15.90 12.93 5.40
N ASP A 392 16.69 12.26 6.23
CA ASP A 392 16.48 10.87 6.65
C ASP A 392 16.05 10.80 8.12
N ARG A 393 15.86 11.95 8.79
CA ARG A 393 15.35 12.02 10.15
C ARG A 393 13.83 11.84 10.18
N ILE A 394 13.35 11.17 11.23
CA ILE A 394 11.92 10.94 11.45
C ILE A 394 11.32 12.16 12.14
N HIS A 395 10.32 12.77 11.50
CA HIS A 395 9.52 13.84 12.09
C HIS A 395 8.15 13.29 12.50
N VAL A 396 7.50 13.91 13.49
CA VAL A 396 6.17 13.48 13.96
C VAL A 396 5.12 13.57 12.84
N SER A 397 5.32 14.49 11.88
CA SER A 397 4.47 14.62 10.69
C SER A 397 4.63 13.47 9.67
N ASP A 398 5.67 12.64 9.80
CA ASP A 398 5.95 11.53 8.88
C ASP A 398 5.19 10.22 9.26
N VAL A 399 4.53 10.22 10.42
CA VAL A 399 3.99 9.02 11.09
C VAL A 399 2.50 8.84 10.90
#